data_AF-A0A482ZF55-F1
#
_entry.id   AF-A0A482ZF55-F1
#
_cell.length_a   1.000
_cell.length_b   1.000
_cell.length_c   1.000
_cell.angle_alpha   90.00
_cell.angle_beta   90.00
_cell.angle_gamma   90.00
#
_symmetry.space_group_name_H-M   'P 1'
#
loop_
_entity.id
_entity.type
_entity.pdbx_description
1 polymer ?
#
loop_
_entity_poly.entity_id
_entity_poly.type
_entity_poly.pdbx_seq_one_letter_code
_entity_poly.pdbx_strand_id
1 'polypeptide(L)' 'MKKLAILFGLSLLLNFNVFADTRDGVAALADEATDAQMQAVRDGAKDRCEAVDDDNKRESCVADYYAQHNLEEEPSCD' A
#
# COMPACT_ATOMS: atom_id res chain seq x y z
N MET A 1 24.98 -21.43 25.88
CA MET A 1 24.24 -20.20 25.54
C MET A 1 24.26 -19.97 24.03
N LYS A 2 23.31 -20.54 23.27
CA LYS A 2 23.19 -20.37 21.80
C LYS A 2 21.74 -20.42 21.30
N LYS A 3 20.75 -20.42 22.21
CA LYS A 3 19.33 -20.68 21.88
C LYS A 3 18.40 -19.46 22.07
N LEU A 4 18.94 -18.30 22.41
CA LEU A 4 18.14 -17.08 22.67
C LEU A 4 18.06 -16.13 21.47
N ALA A 5 18.81 -16.36 20.39
CA ALA A 5 18.85 -15.45 19.24
C ALA A 5 17.67 -15.63 18.25
N ILE A 6 16.88 -16.70 18.38
CA ILE A 6 15.83 -17.03 17.38
C ILE A 6 14.47 -16.41 17.75
N LEU A 7 14.30 -15.94 18.99
CA LEU A 7 13.01 -15.39 19.47
C LEU A 7 12.84 -13.88 19.20
N PHE A 8 13.87 -13.17 18.75
CA PHE A 8 13.80 -11.72 18.50
C PHE A 8 13.59 -11.34 17.03
N GLY A 9 13.70 -12.31 16.10
CA GLY A 9 13.48 -12.07 14.67
C GLY A 9 12.02 -12.19 14.22
N LEU A 10 11.15 -12.77 15.04
CA LEU A 10 9.75 -13.00 14.68
C LEU A 10 8.80 -11.89 15.16
N SER A 11 9.24 -11.08 16.12
CA SER A 11 8.45 -9.97 16.69
C SER A 11 8.48 -8.69 15.84
N LEU A 12 9.40 -8.58 14.88
CA LEU A 12 9.44 -7.48 13.90
C LEU A 12 8.50 -7.71 12.70
N LEU A 13 7.97 -8.92 12.53
CA LEU A 13 7.04 -9.29 11.46
C LEU A 13 5.57 -9.16 11.88
N LEU A 14 5.26 -8.58 13.04
CA LEU A 14 3.88 -8.46 13.52
C LEU A 14 3.36 -7.02 13.51
N ASN A 15 4.14 -6.07 12.98
CA ASN A 15 3.67 -4.71 12.68
C ASN A 15 3.22 -4.62 11.21
N PHE A 16 2.55 -5.66 10.69
CA PHE A 16 1.83 -5.51 9.44
C PHE A 16 0.62 -4.64 9.72
N ASN A 17 0.72 -3.37 9.34
CA ASN A 17 -0.40 -2.45 9.23
C ASN A 17 -1.52 -3.15 8.45
N VAL A 18 -2.57 -3.57 9.17
CA VAL A 18 -3.74 -4.27 8.65
C VAL A 18 -4.63 -3.24 7.95
N PHE A 19 -4.19 -2.70 6.81
CA PHE A 19 -5.03 -1.82 5.97
C PHE A 19 -4.81 -1.94 4.45
N ALA A 20 -3.93 -2.81 3.95
CA ALA A 20 -3.86 -3.11 2.51
C ALA A 20 -4.86 -4.20 2.09
N ASP A 21 -5.61 -3.96 1.00
CA ASP A 21 -6.54 -4.90 0.39
C ASP A 21 -5.77 -6.13 -0.13
N THR A 22 -6.00 -7.32 0.44
CA THR A 22 -5.22 -8.52 0.12
C THR A 22 -5.51 -9.10 -1.27
N ARG A 23 -6.31 -8.44 -2.12
CA ARG A 23 -6.79 -9.02 -3.39
C ARG A 23 -5.80 -8.84 -4.53
N ASP A 24 -4.94 -7.83 -4.48
CA ASP A 24 -3.90 -7.55 -5.49
C ASP A 24 -2.48 -7.86 -5.02
N GLY A 25 -2.28 -8.09 -3.71
CA GLY A 25 -0.98 -8.43 -3.14
C GLY A 25 -0.05 -7.23 -2.96
N VAL A 26 -0.56 -6.01 -3.15
CA VAL A 26 0.19 -4.78 -2.87
C VAL A 26 0.17 -4.53 -1.37
N ALA A 27 1.35 -4.28 -0.79
CA ALA A 27 1.47 -4.02 0.65
C ALA A 27 1.32 -2.53 0.95
N ALA A 28 0.73 -2.21 2.11
CA ALA A 28 0.71 -0.84 2.61
C ALA A 28 2.15 -0.34 2.84
N LEU A 29 2.36 0.93 2.52
CA LEU A 29 3.63 1.60 2.68
C LEU A 29 3.96 1.81 4.17
N ALA A 30 5.27 1.78 4.45
CA ALA A 30 5.84 2.18 5.73
C ALA A 30 6.44 3.60 5.59
N ASP A 31 6.78 4.23 6.72
CA ASP A 31 7.28 5.61 6.79
C ASP A 31 8.49 5.92 5.88
N GLU A 32 9.27 4.91 5.48
CA GLU A 32 10.43 5.01 4.59
C GLU A 32 10.25 4.16 3.32
N ALA A 33 9.11 4.28 2.66
CA ALA A 33 8.83 3.58 1.41
C ALA A 33 9.77 4.01 0.27
N THR A 34 10.28 3.03 -0.46
CA THR A 34 11.07 3.28 -1.67
C THR A 34 10.18 3.70 -2.84
N ASP A 35 10.75 4.40 -3.83
CA ASP A 35 10.04 4.76 -5.08
C ASP A 35 9.41 3.54 -5.77
N ALA A 36 10.08 2.39 -5.73
CA ALA A 36 9.56 1.15 -6.30
C ALA A 36 8.30 0.66 -5.56
N GLN A 37 8.24 0.83 -4.24
CA GLN A 37 7.05 0.47 -3.45
C GLN A 37 5.92 1.46 -3.69
N MET A 38 6.20 2.76 -3.77
CA MET A 38 5.21 3.78 -4.14
C MET A 38 4.65 3.51 -5.54
N GLN A 39 5.52 3.17 -6.51
CA GLN A 39 5.10 2.83 -7.87
C GLN A 39 4.19 1.59 -7.90
N ALA A 40 4.48 0.56 -7.09
CA ALA A 40 3.63 -0.62 -6.99
C ALA A 40 2.20 -0.28 -6.51
N VAL A 41 2.06 0.69 -5.59
CA VAL A 41 0.74 1.20 -5.16
C VAL A 41 0.05 1.98 -6.27
N ARG A 42 0.77 2.83 -7.01
CA ARG A 42 0.22 3.55 -8.18
C ARG A 42 -0.29 2.58 -9.25
N ASP A 43 0.50 1.57 -9.56
CA ASP A 43 0.15 0.55 -10.56
C ASP A 43 -1.05 -0.28 -10.08
N GLY A 44 -1.09 -0.67 -8.80
CA GLY A 44 -2.24 -1.37 -8.20
C GLY A 44 -3.53 -0.55 -8.24
N ALA A 45 -3.46 0.76 -7.96
CA ALA A 45 -4.61 1.66 -8.07
C ALA A 45 -5.11 1.76 -9.50
N LYS A 46 -4.19 1.87 -10.46
CA LYS A 46 -4.54 1.91 -11.88
C LYS A 46 -5.26 0.63 -12.30
N ASP A 47 -4.67 -0.53 -12.05
CA ASP A 47 -5.24 -1.82 -12.44
C ASP A 47 -6.62 -2.06 -11.80
N ARG A 48 -6.81 -1.60 -10.55
CA ARG A 48 -8.08 -1.77 -9.85
C ARG A 48 -9.17 -0.79 -10.30
N CYS A 49 -8.80 0.46 -10.59
CA CYS A 49 -9.74 1.54 -10.81
C CYS A 49 -9.93 1.90 -12.29
N GLU A 50 -9.09 1.43 -13.21
CA GLU A 50 -9.18 1.76 -14.64
C GLU A 50 -10.49 1.28 -15.29
N ALA A 51 -11.07 0.17 -14.79
CA ALA A 51 -12.34 -0.37 -15.25
C ALA A 51 -13.57 0.41 -14.75
N VAL A 52 -13.37 1.46 -13.95
CA VAL A 52 -14.44 2.34 -13.51
C VAL A 52 -14.69 3.40 -14.59
N ASP A 53 -15.81 3.27 -15.29
CA ASP A 53 -16.18 4.14 -16.43
C ASP A 53 -16.56 5.57 -16.01
N ASP A 54 -16.93 5.78 -14.75
CA ASP A 54 -17.32 7.08 -14.20
C ASP A 54 -16.09 7.75 -13.58
N ASP A 55 -15.68 8.89 -14.16
CA ASP A 55 -14.45 9.59 -13.76
C ASP A 55 -14.44 9.96 -12.26
N ASN A 56 -15.56 10.43 -11.70
CA ASN A 56 -15.63 10.77 -10.27
C ASN A 56 -15.49 9.51 -9.39
N LYS A 57 -16.06 8.39 -9.84
CA LYS A 57 -15.92 7.10 -9.14
C LYS A 57 -14.52 6.52 -9.29
N ARG A 58 -13.85 6.76 -10.43
CA ARG A 58 -12.47 6.34 -10.66
C ARG A 58 -11.52 7.13 -9.76
N GLU A 59 -11.67 8.44 -9.69
CA GLU A 59 -10.88 9.31 -8.81
C GLU A 59 -11.05 8.93 -7.33
N SER A 60 -12.28 8.74 -6.87
CA SER A 60 -12.53 8.27 -5.50
C SER A 60 -11.99 6.86 -5.25
N CYS A 61 -12.07 5.95 -6.23
CA CYS A 61 -11.45 4.63 -6.14
C CYS A 61 -9.93 4.71 -5.95
N VAL A 62 -9.25 5.58 -6.71
CA VAL A 62 -7.80 5.78 -6.60
C VAL A 62 -7.44 6.40 -5.25
N ALA A 63 -8.18 7.42 -4.81
CA ALA A 63 -7.96 8.06 -3.51
C ALA A 63 -8.13 7.09 -2.34
N ASP A 64 -9.20 6.28 -2.36
CA ASP A 64 -9.44 5.24 -1.36
C ASP A 64 -8.33 4.17 -1.39
N TYR A 65 -7.82 3.81 -2.57
CA TYR A 65 -6.75 2.85 -2.72
C TYR A 65 -5.43 3.37 -2.12
N TYR A 66 -5.07 4.62 -2.41
CA TYR A 66 -3.88 5.26 -1.87
C TYR A 66 -3.96 5.37 -0.34
N ALA A 67 -5.12 5.77 0.20
CA ALA A 67 -5.34 5.83 1.64
C ALA A 67 -5.16 4.47 2.33
N GLN A 68 -5.67 3.39 1.72
CA GLN A 68 -5.49 2.01 2.22
C GLN A 68 -4.01 1.57 2.24
N HIS A 69 -3.22 2.10 1.31
CA HIS A 69 -1.82 1.74 1.16
C HIS A 69 -0.86 2.75 1.78
N ASN A 70 -1.35 3.70 2.59
CA ASN A 70 -0.54 4.77 3.20
C ASN A 70 0.27 5.59 2.17
N LEU A 71 -0.23 5.72 0.95
CA LEU A 71 0.38 6.58 -0.06
C LEU A 71 -0.25 7.96 0.05
N GLU A 72 0.46 8.88 0.72
CA GLU A 72 0.07 10.28 0.81
C GLU A 72 0.56 11.04 -0.43
N GLU A 73 -0.26 11.07 -1.47
CA GLU A 73 -0.03 11.91 -2.65
C GLU A 73 -1.05 13.05 -2.70
N GLU A 74 -0.54 14.27 -2.81
CA GLU A 74 -1.39 15.40 -3.15
C GLU A 74 -1.97 15.17 -4.56
N PRO A 75 -3.28 15.39 -4.78
CA PRO A 75 -3.85 15.35 -6.12
C PRO A 75 -3.06 16.32 -6.98
N SER A 76 -2.49 15.84 -8.09
CA SER A 76 -1.77 16.70 -9.03
C SER A 76 -2.73 17.76 -9.56
N CYS A 77 -2.61 18.98 -9.05
CA CYS A 77 -3.27 20.16 -9.61
C CYS A 77 -2.55 20.53 -10.91
N ASP A 78 -2.79 19.77 -11.98
CA ASP A 78 -2.49 20.18 -13.36
C ASP A 78 -3.72 20.86 -13.99
#